data_AF-A0A352KPQ1-F1
#
_entry.id   AF-A0A352KPQ1-F1
#
_cell.length_a   1.000
_cell.length_b   1.000
_cell.length_c   1.000
_cell.angle_alpha   90.00
_cell.angle_beta   90.00
_cell.angle_gamma   90.00
#
_symmetry.space_group_name_H-M   'P 1'
#
loop_
_entity.id
_entity.type
_entity.pdbx_description
1 polymer ?
#
loop_
_entity_poly.entity_id
_entity_poly.type
_entity_poly.pdbx_seq_one_letter_code
_entity_poly.pdbx_strand_id
1 'polypeptide(L)' 'MLEIGLGVALFTGIVLVLVFFILFARSLLVSSGNVSILINDEKEIEVPTGGKLLGALADSGLFVP' A
#
# COMPACT_ATOMS: atom_id res chain seq x y z
N MET A 1 -16.18 -32.86 22.62
CA MET A 1 -15.49 -32.70 21.30
C MET A 1 -16.12 -31.60 20.46
N LEU A 2 -17.43 -31.64 20.19
CA LEU A 2 -18.11 -30.59 19.39
C LEU A 2 -18.01 -29.19 20.02
N GLU A 3 -18.26 -29.06 21.32
CA GLU A 3 -18.17 -27.77 22.04
C GLU A 3 -16.78 -27.12 21.96
N ILE A 4 -15.73 -27.93 22.09
CA ILE A 4 -14.34 -27.48 21.96
C ILE A 4 -14.06 -27.03 20.52
N GLY A 5 -14.51 -27.81 19.54
CA GLY A 5 -14.37 -27.45 18.11
C GLY A 5 -15.09 -26.15 17.76
N LEU A 6 -16.29 -25.94 18.29
CA LEU A 6 -17.07 -24.70 18.12
C LEU A 6 -16.38 -23.50 18.78
N GLY A 7 -15.84 -23.67 20.00
CA GLY A 7 -15.10 -22.63 20.70
C GLY A 7 -13.83 -22.19 19.95
N VAL A 8 -13.05 -23.16 19.46
CA VAL A 8 -11.85 -22.88 18.65
C VAL A 8 -12.24 -22.20 17.34
N ALA A 9 -13.25 -22.69 16.64
CA ALA A 9 -13.70 -22.09 15.37
C ALA A 9 -14.17 -20.64 15.54
N LEU A 10 -14.93 -20.34 16.60
CA LEU A 10 -15.39 -18.98 16.89
C LEU A 10 -14.21 -18.05 17.20
N PHE A 11 -13.27 -18.49 18.04
CA PHE A 11 -12.10 -17.69 18.39
C PHE A 11 -11.22 -17.40 17.17
N THR A 12 -10.87 -18.42 16.39
CA THR A 12 -10.11 -18.25 15.15
C THR A 12 -10.86 -17.37 14.15
N GLY A 13 -12.17 -17.53 14.04
CA GLY A 13 -13.02 -16.69 13.19
C GLY A 13 -12.94 -15.21 13.56
N ILE A 14 -13.05 -14.86 14.84
CA ILE A 14 -12.95 -13.48 15.31
C ILE A 14 -11.58 -12.88 14.98
N VAL A 15 -10.50 -13.63 15.24
CA VAL A 15 -9.13 -13.17 14.93
C VAL A 15 -8.97 -12.93 13.43
N LEU A 16 -9.46 -13.84 12.58
CA LEU A 16 -9.39 -13.68 11.13
C LEU A 16 -10.19 -12.45 10.67
N VAL A 17 -11.41 -12.25 11.17
CA VAL A 17 -12.23 -11.08 10.84
C VAL A 17 -11.48 -9.78 11.19
N LEU A 18 -10.84 -9.73 12.36
CA LEU A 18 -10.06 -8.57 12.77
C LEU A 18 -8.84 -8.34 11.88
N VAL A 19 -8.11 -9.39 11.51
CA VAL A 19 -6.96 -9.30 10.59
C VAL A 19 -7.41 -8.80 9.22
N PHE A 20 -8.49 -9.34 8.66
CA PHE A 20 -9.04 -8.86 7.39
C PHE A 20 -9.46 -7.39 7.46
N PHE A 21 -10.08 -6.97 8.56
CA PHE A 21 -10.45 -5.57 8.76
C PHE A 21 -9.22 -4.65 8.75
N ILE A 22 -8.17 -5.02 9.49
CA ILE A 22 -6.92 -4.24 9.52
C ILE A 22 -6.26 -4.19 8.15
N LEU A 23 -6.19 -5.32 7.43
CA LEU A 23 -5.58 -5.36 6.10
C LEU A 23 -6.36 -4.54 5.08
N PHE A 24 -7.69 -4.58 5.13
CA PHE A 24 -8.55 -3.77 4.29
C PHE A 24 -8.34 -2.27 4.56
N ALA A 25 -8.35 -1.86 5.83
CA ALA A 25 -8.05 -0.48 6.21
C ALA A 25 -6.65 -0.05 5.73
N ARG A 26 -5.63 -0.91 5.89
CA ARG A 26 -4.26 -0.66 5.41
C ARG A 26 -4.21 -0.48 3.89
N SER A 27 -4.98 -1.24 3.13
CA SER A 27 -4.99 -1.13 1.66
C SER A 27 -5.51 0.21 1.14
N LEU A 28 -6.31 0.92 1.93
CA LEU A 28 -6.86 2.23 1.60
C LEU A 28 -6.05 3.38 2.19
N LEU A 29 -5.53 3.20 3.40
CA LEU A 29 -4.89 4.25 4.18
C LEU A 29 -3.38 4.36 3.94
N VAL A 30 -2.76 3.34 3.34
CA VAL A 30 -1.36 3.42 2.89
C VAL A 30 -1.37 3.82 1.43
N SER A 31 -0.68 4.91 1.10
CA SER A 31 -0.46 5.33 -0.29
C SER A 31 0.34 4.26 -1.04
N SER A 32 -0.37 3.36 -1.71
CA SER A 32 0.16 2.38 -2.64
C SER A 32 -0.30 2.75 -4.04
N GLY A 33 0.64 2.98 -4.97
CA GLY A 33 0.32 3.34 -6.35
C GLY A 33 1.30 4.32 -6.98
N ASN A 34 0.88 4.97 -8.07
CA ASN A 34 1.64 6.05 -8.68
C ASN A 34 1.39 7.35 -7.91
N VAL A 35 2.46 8.11 -7.68
CA VAL A 35 2.39 9.48 -7.16
C VAL A 35 2.65 10.45 -8.30
N SER A 36 1.91 11.55 -8.28
CA SER A 36 2.19 12.69 -9.14
C SER A 36 3.30 13.55 -8.54
N ILE A 37 4.31 13.85 -9.33
CA ILE A 37 5.42 14.74 -8.99
C ILE A 37 5.36 15.97 -9.89
N LEU A 38 5.21 17.14 -9.29
CA LEU A 38 5.33 18.43 -9.96
C LEU A 38 6.80 18.87 -9.97
N ILE A 39 7.34 19.08 -11.17
CA ILE A 39 8.71 19.50 -11.40
C ILE A 39 8.68 20.97 -11.80
N ASN A 40 9.29 21.83 -10.97
CA ASN A 40 9.46 23.26 -11.22
C ASN A 40 8.16 24.00 -11.63
N ASP A 41 7.00 23.57 -11.14
CA ASP A 41 5.68 24.12 -11.49
C ASP A 41 5.32 24.08 -12.99
N GLU A 42 6.07 23.32 -13.80
CA GLU A 42 5.93 23.28 -15.26
C GLU A 42 5.54 21.89 -15.78
N LYS A 43 5.98 20.82 -15.10
CA LYS A 43 5.80 19.45 -15.60
C LYS A 43 5.34 18.49 -14.50
N GLU A 44 4.27 17.77 -14.77
CA GLU A 44 3.72 16.77 -13.87
C GLU A 44 4.00 15.36 -14.41
N ILE A 45 4.57 14.49 -13.59
CA ILE A 45 4.86 13.08 -13.95
C ILE A 45 4.25 12.12 -12.93
N GLU A 46 3.65 11.05 -13.41
CA GLU A 46 3.19 9.94 -12.55
C GLU A 46 4.27 8.87 -12.46
N VAL A 47 4.73 8.58 -11.24
CA VAL A 47 5.78 7.58 -11.01
C VAL A 47 5.39 6.62 -9.87
N PRO A 48 5.78 5.34 -9.94
CA PRO A 48 5.47 4.38 -8.89
C PRO A 48 6.13 4.78 -7.57
N THR A 49 5.37 4.69 -6.48
CA THR A 49 5.87 4.90 -5.11
C THR A 49 6.88 3.83 -4.68
N GLY A 50 7.86 4.22 -3.87
CA GLY A 50 8.86 3.30 -3.28
C GLY A 50 10.24 3.30 -3.97
N GLY A 51 10.36 3.91 -5.15
CA GLY A 51 11.65 4.12 -5.84
C GLY A 51 12.41 5.36 -5.34
N LYS A 52 13.67 5.50 -5.78
CA LYS A 52 14.46 6.73 -5.55
C LYS A 52 14.00 7.83 -6.51
N LEU A 53 13.87 9.06 -6.01
CA LEU A 53 13.46 10.23 -6.81
C LEU A 53 14.36 10.46 -8.04
N LEU A 54 15.68 10.35 -7.89
CA LEU A 54 16.62 10.52 -9.01
C LEU A 54 16.41 9.50 -10.14
N GLY A 55 16.05 8.26 -9.78
CA GLY A 55 15.72 7.22 -10.77
C GLY A 55 14.42 7.54 -11.50
N ALA A 56 13.38 7.91 -10.74
CA ALA A 56 12.09 8.31 -11.29
C ALA A 56 12.19 9.52 -12.24
N LEU A 57 13.05 10.49 -11.92
CA LEU A 57 13.33 11.63 -12.80
C LEU A 57 14.11 11.22 -14.05
N ALA A 58 15.11 10.33 -13.92
CA ALA A 58 15.88 9.82 -15.05
C ALA A 58 15.00 9.01 -16.04
N ASP A 59 14.06 8.20 -15.54
CA ASP A 59 13.09 7.47 -16.35
C ASP A 59 12.17 8.41 -17.15
N SER A 60 11.92 9.62 -16.62
CA SER A 60 11.17 10.69 -17.29
C SER A 60 12.02 11.59 -18.21
N GLY A 61 13.30 11.22 -18.42
CA GLY A 61 14.27 11.93 -19.25
C GLY A 61 14.94 13.13 -18.58
N LEU A 62 14.76 13.31 -17.27
CA LEU A 62 15.35 14.40 -16.50
C LEU A 62 16.55 13.89 -15.68
N PHE A 63 17.76 14.16 -16.18
CA PHE A 63 19.00 13.73 -15.55
C PHE A 63 19.52 14.83 -14.63
N VAL A 64 19.55 14.55 -13.33
CA VAL A 64 20.15 15.42 -12.31
C VAL A 64 21.52 14.82 -11.94
N PRO A 65 22.61 15.60 -11.95
CA PRO A 65 23.96 15.11 -11.66
C PRO A 65 24.16 14.64 -10.22
#